data_AF-A0A8T1UMY0-F1
#
_entry.id   AF-A0A8T1UMY0-F1
#
_cell.length_a   1.000
_cell.length_b   1.000
_cell.length_c   1.000
_cell.angle_alpha   90.00
_cell.angle_beta   90.00
_cell.angle_gamma   90.00
#
_symmetry.space_group_name_H-M   'P 1'
#
loop_
_entity.id
_entity.type
_entity.pdbx_description
1 polymer ?
#
loop_
_entity_poly.entity_id
_entity_poly.type
_entity_poly.pdbx_seq_one_letter_code
_entity_poly.pdbx_strand_id
1 'polypeptide(L)'
;MSTQLCFGKHKGSAIAEVFLKDPGYCRWLRSQEMLTGAPDSDIATFLSSKFANEPDDGSYLLNFGKYKGKSVKQVFTLDKEYLHWLRSCKFSAEKAPKLCAAIDELLLQH
;
A
#
# COMPACT_ATOMS: atom_id res chain seq x y z
N MET A 1 3.40 2.72 -26.46
CA MET A 1 3.44 2.19 -25.08
C MET A 1 4.20 3.19 -24.22
N SER A 2 3.50 4.07 -23.49
CA SER A 2 4.13 5.10 -22.66
C SER A 2 3.98 4.73 -21.19
N THR A 3 5.03 4.17 -20.61
CA THR A 3 5.11 3.84 -19.17
C THR A 3 5.56 5.04 -18.32
N GLN A 4 5.56 6.23 -18.92
CA GLN A 4 6.05 7.47 -18.32
C GLN A 4 4.94 8.17 -17.55
N LEU A 5 5.22 8.57 -16.30
CA LEU A 5 4.26 9.31 -15.49
C LEU A 5 4.13 10.75 -16.00
N CYS A 6 2.92 11.17 -16.32
CA CYS A 6 2.66 12.56 -16.73
C CYS A 6 2.25 13.48 -15.56
N PHE A 7 2.24 12.96 -14.32
CA PHE A 7 1.72 13.65 -13.14
C PHE A 7 2.51 13.30 -11.86
N GLY A 8 2.22 14.07 -10.79
CA GLY A 8 2.73 13.83 -9.44
C GLY A 8 4.22 14.13 -9.26
N LYS A 9 4.78 13.63 -8.15
CA LYS A 9 6.16 13.88 -7.71
C LYS A 9 7.22 13.39 -8.71
N HIS A 10 6.90 12.32 -9.44
CA HIS A 10 7.79 11.67 -10.40
C HIS A 10 7.39 11.93 -11.86
N LYS A 11 6.78 13.09 -12.14
CA LYS A 11 6.40 13.51 -13.49
C LYS A 11 7.62 13.47 -14.43
N GLY A 12 7.47 12.82 -15.58
CA GLY A 12 8.51 12.63 -16.58
C GLY A 12 9.36 11.36 -16.38
N SER A 13 9.22 10.66 -15.26
CA SER A 13 9.94 9.40 -15.02
C SER A 13 9.13 8.17 -15.46
N ALA A 14 9.83 7.12 -15.90
CA ALA A 14 9.19 5.84 -16.19
C ALA A 14 8.76 5.12 -14.90
N ILE A 15 7.59 4.47 -14.91
CA ILE A 15 7.07 3.74 -13.73
C ILE A 15 8.05 2.68 -13.23
N ALA A 16 8.83 2.07 -14.11
CA ALA A 16 9.86 1.10 -13.76
C ALA A 16 11.01 1.73 -12.95
N GLU A 17 11.45 2.94 -13.30
CA GLU A 17 12.46 3.65 -12.52
C GLU A 17 11.91 4.11 -11.17
N VAL A 18 10.67 4.59 -11.15
CA VAL A 18 9.99 5.00 -9.91
C VAL A 18 9.82 3.80 -8.99
N PHE A 19 9.55 2.61 -9.52
CA PHE A 19 9.46 1.39 -8.72
C PHE A 19 10.79 1.04 -8.05
N LEU A 20 11.92 1.28 -8.72
CA LEU A 20 13.26 1.05 -8.15
C LEU A 20 13.65 2.11 -7.13
N LYS A 21 13.32 3.38 -7.39
CA LYS A 21 13.65 4.51 -6.49
C LYS A 21 12.72 4.60 -5.29
N ASP A 22 11.42 4.41 -5.51
CA ASP A 22 10.36 4.62 -4.53
C ASP A 22 9.21 3.61 -4.74
N PRO A 23 9.40 2.34 -4.34
CA PRO A 23 8.36 1.33 -4.44
C PRO A 23 7.12 1.68 -3.60
N GLY A 24 7.25 2.55 -2.60
CA GLY A 24 6.13 3.08 -1.81
C GLY A 24 5.21 3.96 -2.66
N TYR A 25 5.79 4.84 -3.48
CA TYR A 25 5.03 5.66 -4.43
C TYR A 25 4.27 4.80 -5.44
N CYS A 26 4.89 3.74 -5.97
CA CYS A 26 4.25 2.80 -6.88
C CYS A 26 3.05 2.08 -6.24
N ARG A 27 3.14 1.66 -4.98
CA ARG A 27 1.99 1.08 -4.25
C ARG A 27 0.88 2.08 -4.02
N TRP A 28 1.21 3.31 -3.62
CA TRP A 28 0.22 4.39 -3.51
C TRP A 28 -0.47 4.62 -4.85
N LEU A 29 0.31 4.70 -5.92
CA LEU A 29 -0.19 4.94 -7.26
C LEU A 29 -1.14 3.83 -7.72
N ARG A 30 -0.84 2.56 -7.40
CA ARG A 30 -1.73 1.43 -7.68
C ARG A 30 -3.13 1.60 -7.06
N SER A 31 -3.21 2.23 -5.88
CA SER A 31 -4.49 2.51 -5.21
C SER A 31 -5.25 3.69 -5.81
N GLN A 32 -4.66 4.42 -6.76
CA GLN A 32 -5.25 5.60 -7.38
C GLN A 32 -5.68 5.27 -8.80
N GLU A 33 -6.81 4.56 -8.95
CA GLU A 33 -7.37 4.19 -10.26
C GLU A 33 -7.55 5.41 -11.18
N MET A 34 -7.95 6.55 -10.62
CA MET A 34 -8.12 7.79 -11.39
C MET A 34 -6.80 8.33 -11.97
N LEU A 35 -5.66 8.04 -11.35
CA LEU A 35 -4.34 8.50 -11.79
C LEU A 35 -3.66 7.50 -12.71
N THR A 36 -3.80 6.20 -12.44
CA THR A 36 -3.28 5.15 -13.32
C THR A 36 -4.08 5.03 -14.62
N GLY A 37 -5.28 5.60 -14.65
CA GLY A 37 -6.24 5.47 -15.74
C GLY A 37 -7.01 4.16 -15.62
N ALA A 38 -7.59 3.71 -16.72
CA ALA A 38 -8.25 2.42 -16.80
C ALA A 38 -7.31 1.29 -16.32
N PRO A 39 -7.85 0.19 -15.77
CA PRO A 39 -7.05 -0.97 -15.33
C PRO A 39 -6.21 -1.60 -16.45
N ASP A 40 -6.53 -1.31 -17.71
CA ASP A 40 -5.80 -1.75 -18.91
C ASP A 40 -4.59 -0.86 -19.27
N SER A 41 -4.40 0.26 -18.58
CA SER A 41 -3.27 1.15 -18.77
C SER A 41 -1.93 0.45 -18.54
N ASP A 42 -0.92 0.73 -19.36
CA ASP A 42 0.44 0.20 -19.23
C ASP A 42 0.98 0.32 -17.78
N ILE A 43 0.69 1.44 -17.11
CA ILE A 43 1.11 1.72 -15.73
C ILE A 43 0.36 0.84 -14.74
N ALA A 44 -0.97 0.73 -14.88
CA ALA A 44 -1.81 -0.10 -14.02
C ALA A 44 -1.40 -1.58 -14.14
N THR A 45 -1.24 -2.07 -15.38
CA THR A 45 -0.78 -3.42 -15.68
C THR A 45 0.62 -3.67 -15.14
N PHE A 46 1.56 -2.73 -15.28
CA PHE A 46 2.91 -2.87 -14.73
C PHE A 46 2.88 -2.98 -13.20
N LEU A 47 2.15 -2.09 -12.52
CA LEU A 47 2.02 -2.09 -11.08
C LEU A 47 1.34 -3.37 -10.61
N SER A 48 0.23 -3.76 -11.23
CA SER A 48 -0.49 -4.98 -10.91
C SER A 48 0.41 -6.19 -11.11
N SER A 49 1.15 -6.31 -12.23
CA SER A 49 2.10 -7.40 -12.47
C SER A 49 3.25 -7.45 -11.44
N LYS A 50 3.83 -6.29 -11.08
CA LYS A 50 4.92 -6.22 -10.10
C LYS A 50 4.46 -6.54 -8.69
N PHE A 51 3.26 -6.11 -8.31
CA PHE A 51 2.69 -6.35 -6.99
C PHE A 51 1.78 -7.58 -6.91
N ALA A 52 1.44 -8.23 -8.02
CA ALA A 52 0.60 -9.45 -8.06
C ALA A 52 1.29 -10.67 -7.44
N ASN A 53 2.62 -10.63 -7.33
CA ASN A 53 3.38 -11.63 -6.60
C ASN A 53 3.42 -11.37 -5.08
N GLU A 54 2.95 -10.19 -4.63
CA GLU A 54 2.66 -9.99 -3.21
C GLU A 54 1.20 -10.37 -2.97
N PRO A 55 0.90 -11.22 -1.98
CA PRO A 55 -0.47 -11.57 -1.64
C PRO A 55 -1.16 -10.30 -1.13
N ASP A 56 -1.80 -9.58 -2.05
CA ASP A 56 -2.72 -8.50 -1.74
C ASP A 56 -3.96 -9.14 -1.12
N ASP A 57 -3.90 -9.36 0.19
CA ASP A 57 -5.00 -9.97 0.94
C ASP A 57 -6.19 -8.99 1.10
N GLY A 58 -6.28 -7.95 0.25
CA GLY A 58 -7.28 -6.87 0.34
C GLY A 58 -7.26 -6.09 1.67
N SER A 59 -6.28 -6.36 2.53
CA SER A 59 -6.20 -5.80 3.87
C SER A 59 -5.40 -4.50 3.87
N TYR A 60 -5.70 -3.64 4.85
CA TYR A 60 -5.09 -2.32 4.94
C TYR A 60 -3.56 -2.41 4.90
N LEU A 61 -2.92 -1.64 4.04
CA LEU A 61 -1.47 -1.68 3.85
C LEU A 61 -0.80 -0.58 4.67
N LEU A 62 0.18 -0.96 5.50
CA LEU A 62 0.88 -0.01 6.37
C LEU A 62 1.80 0.85 5.51
N ASN A 63 1.45 2.13 5.37
CA ASN A 63 2.28 3.08 4.62
C ASN A 63 3.33 3.79 5.50
N PHE A 64 3.43 3.39 6.77
CA PHE A 64 4.29 3.98 7.79
C PHE A 64 4.78 2.93 8.81
N GLY A 65 5.78 3.33 9.61
CA GLY A 65 6.32 2.51 10.71
C GLY A 65 7.30 1.42 10.26
N LYS A 66 7.64 0.51 11.20
CA LYS A 66 8.64 -0.57 11.00
C LYS A 66 8.26 -1.52 9.87
N TYR A 67 6.95 -1.77 9.69
CA TYR A 67 6.40 -2.69 8.70
C TYR A 67 5.82 -1.98 7.48
N LYS A 68 6.41 -0.84 7.09
CA LYS A 68 6.00 -0.09 5.90
C LYS A 68 6.05 -0.97 4.65
N GLY A 69 4.96 -1.01 3.91
CA GLY A 69 4.80 -1.83 2.71
C GLY A 69 4.21 -3.21 2.96
N LYS A 70 3.99 -3.61 4.23
CA LYS A 70 3.27 -4.85 4.57
C LYS A 70 1.81 -4.59 4.89
N SER A 71 0.96 -5.57 4.60
CA SER A 71 -0.45 -5.54 4.97
C SER A 71 -0.64 -5.80 6.47
N VAL A 72 -1.68 -5.23 7.07
CA VAL A 72 -1.99 -5.45 8.49
C VAL A 72 -2.12 -6.94 8.81
N LYS A 73 -2.69 -7.76 7.91
CA LYS A 73 -2.72 -9.22 8.08
C LYS A 73 -1.34 -9.86 8.13
N GLN A 74 -0.42 -9.47 7.24
CA GLN A 74 0.96 -9.96 7.27
C GLN A 74 1.64 -9.57 8.58
N VAL A 75 1.44 -8.34 9.04
CA VAL A 75 1.99 -7.88 10.31
C VAL A 75 1.33 -8.57 11.50
N PHE A 76 0.05 -8.93 11.42
CA PHE A 76 -0.62 -9.72 12.43
C PHE A 76 0.02 -11.11 12.57
N THR A 77 0.35 -11.78 11.47
CA THR A 77 1.02 -13.08 11.53
C THR A 77 2.46 -12.98 12.00
N LEU A 78 3.17 -11.90 11.65
CA LEU A 78 4.57 -11.69 12.01
C LEU A 78 4.76 -11.18 13.44
N ASP A 79 3.92 -10.24 13.87
CA ASP A 79 4.15 -9.40 15.04
C ASP A 79 2.84 -8.78 15.57
N LYS A 80 2.07 -9.58 16.31
CA LYS A 80 0.76 -9.19 16.89
C LYS A 80 0.90 -8.04 17.90
N GLU A 81 1.99 -8.04 18.66
CA GLU A 81 2.26 -7.02 19.67
C GLU A 81 2.42 -5.64 19.04
N TYR A 82 3.04 -5.58 17.85
CA TYR A 82 3.13 -4.34 17.10
C TYR A 82 1.74 -3.80 16.73
N LEU A 83 0.78 -4.63 16.36
CA LEU A 83 -0.59 -4.18 16.06
C LEU A 83 -1.36 -3.73 17.31
N HIS A 84 -1.17 -4.41 18.45
CA HIS A 84 -1.70 -3.95 19.74
C HIS A 84 -1.16 -2.57 20.11
N TRP A 85 0.15 -2.38 19.98
CA TRP A 85 0.78 -1.06 20.16
C TRP A 85 0.24 -0.04 19.15
N LEU A 86 0.11 -0.42 17.88
CA LEU A 86 -0.39 0.47 16.84
C LEU A 86 -1.84 0.90 17.11
N ARG A 87 -2.68 -0.01 17.62
CA ARG A 87 -4.06 0.26 18.05
C ARG A 87 -4.12 1.18 19.25
N SER A 88 -3.21 0.99 20.21
CA SER A 88 -3.08 1.83 21.41
C SER A 88 -2.53 3.23 21.09
N CYS A 89 -1.74 3.35 20.02
CA CYS A 89 -1.17 4.61 19.59
C CYS A 89 -2.25 5.54 19.00
N LYS A 90 -2.40 6.74 19.58
CA LYS A 90 -3.32 7.78 19.06
C LYS A 90 -3.06 8.14 17.59
N PHE A 91 -1.85 7.92 17.10
CA PHE A 91 -1.45 8.18 15.72
C PHE A 91 -2.33 7.44 14.70
N SER A 92 -2.64 6.17 14.94
CA SER A 92 -3.47 5.35 14.05
C SER A 92 -4.93 5.78 14.08
N ALA A 93 -5.42 6.12 15.27
CA ALA A 93 -6.80 6.56 15.50
C ALA A 93 -7.09 7.92 14.83
N GLU A 94 -6.13 8.85 14.83
CA GLU A 94 -6.27 10.16 14.17
C GLU A 94 -5.97 10.13 12.66
N LYS A 95 -4.90 9.45 12.24
CA LYS A 95 -4.44 9.50 10.84
C LYS A 95 -5.17 8.51 9.93
N ALA A 96 -5.70 7.42 10.47
CA ALA A 96 -6.27 6.35 9.66
C ALA A 96 -7.34 5.54 10.42
N PRO A 97 -8.58 6.05 10.54
CA PRO A 97 -9.67 5.30 11.18
C PRO A 97 -9.92 3.94 10.49
N LYS A 98 -9.74 3.86 9.16
CA LYS A 98 -9.81 2.62 8.38
C LYS A 98 -8.75 1.58 8.78
N LEU A 99 -7.54 2.03 9.12
CA LEU A 99 -6.49 1.15 9.64
C LEU A 99 -6.89 0.58 10.99
N CYS A 100 -7.42 1.44 11.86
CA CYS A 100 -7.85 1.04 13.19
C CYS A 100 -8.97 0.00 13.13
N ALA A 101 -9.96 0.20 12.26
CA ALA A 101 -11.03 -0.77 12.02
C ALA A 101 -10.49 -2.11 11.50
N ALA A 102 -9.56 -2.07 10.53
CA ALA A 102 -8.95 -3.28 10.00
C ALA A 102 -8.14 -4.07 11.05
N ILE A 103 -7.43 -3.37 11.94
CA ILE A 103 -6.72 -4.00 13.06
C ILE A 103 -7.70 -4.60 14.06
N ASP A 104 -8.79 -3.89 14.36
CA ASP A 104 -9.82 -4.33 15.31
C ASP A 104 -10.52 -5.60 14.80
N GLU A 105 -10.97 -5.63 13.54
CA GLU A 105 -11.55 -6.83 12.91
C GLU A 105 -10.60 -8.02 12.97
N LEU A 106 -9.30 -7.81 12.72
CA LEU A 106 -8.31 -8.89 12.76
C LEU A 106 -8.03 -9.43 14.16
N LEU A 107 -8.05 -8.56 15.16
CA LEU A 107 -7.87 -8.96 16.56
C LEU A 107 -9.15 -9.59 17.14
N LEU A 108 -10.33 -9.24 16.61
CA LEU A 108 -11.62 -9.79 17.08
C LEU A 108 -11.91 -11.19 16.52
N GLN A 109 -11.34 -11.54 15.35
CA GLN A 109 -11.52 -12.85 14.72
C GLN A 109 -10.67 -13.99 15.32
N HIS A 110 -9.86 -13.73 16.34
CA HIS A 110 -8.86 -14.68 16.83
C HIS A 110 -8.70 -14.70 18.35
#